data_AF-A0A3D3T6H7-F1
#
_entry.id   AF-A0A3D3T6H7-F1
#
_cell.length_a   1.000
_cell.length_b   1.000
_cell.length_c   1.000
_cell.angle_alpha   90.00
_cell.angle_beta   90.00
_cell.angle_gamma   90.00
#
_symmetry.space_group_name_H-M   'P 1'
#
loop_
_entity.id
_entity.type
_entity.pdbx_description
1 polymer ?
#
loop_
_entity_poly.entity_id
_entity_poly.type
_entity_poly.pdbx_seq_one_letter_code
_entity_poly.pdbx_strand_id
1 'polypeptide(L)' 'PTGNLDSRSGLEVITLLEELNAGGITLLVVTHDEDIGTRARRRLHMVDGKINRDWLSESKNDGGGS' A
#
# COMPACT_ATOMS: atom_id res chain seq x y z
N PRO A 1 -9.86 8.75 -1.46
CA PRO A 1 -10.87 9.22 -2.44
C PRO A 1 -10.59 8.70 -3.87
N THR A 2 -10.44 7.38 -4.01
CA THR A 2 -10.22 6.67 -5.29
C THR A 2 -11.55 6.32 -5.99
N GLY A 3 -12.66 6.92 -5.57
CA GLY A 3 -14.03 6.49 -5.85
C GLY A 3 -14.53 6.62 -7.30
N ASN A 4 -13.66 6.81 -8.29
CA ASN A 4 -14.02 6.81 -9.71
C ASN A 4 -13.03 6.05 -10.60
N LEU A 5 -12.12 5.26 -10.02
CA LEU A 5 -11.24 4.39 -10.79
C LEU A 5 -11.90 3.02 -10.90
N ASP A 6 -12.32 2.67 -12.11
CA ASP A 6 -12.70 1.30 -12.48
C ASP A 6 -11.65 0.33 -11.92
N SER A 7 -12.07 -0.79 -11.31
CA SER A 7 -11.20 -1.64 -10.47
C SER A 7 -9.92 -2.09 -11.18
N ARG A 8 -9.98 -2.25 -12.51
CA ARG A 8 -8.84 -2.57 -13.37
C ARG A 8 -7.83 -1.42 -13.48
N SER A 9 -8.31 -0.20 -13.75
CA SER A 9 -7.46 1.00 -13.82
C SER A 9 -6.89 1.37 -12.44
N GLY A 10 -7.62 1.07 -11.37
CA GLY A 10 -7.15 1.19 -9.99
C GLY A 10 -5.89 0.38 -9.71
N LEU A 11 -5.87 -0.87 -10.17
CA LEU A 11 -4.72 -1.76 -10.01
C LEU A 11 -3.49 -1.25 -10.75
N GLU A 12 -3.62 -0.80 -12.00
CA GLU A 12 -2.49 -0.29 -12.79
C GLU A 12 -1.82 0.93 -12.13
N VAL A 13 -2.62 1.86 -11.60
CA VAL A 13 -2.09 3.02 -10.88
C VAL A 13 -1.37 2.60 -9.60
N ILE A 14 -1.92 1.64 -8.85
CA ILE A 14 -1.26 1.16 -7.62
C ILE A 14 0.06 0.47 -7.96
N THR A 15 0.12 -0.36 -9.01
CA THR A 15 1.37 -0.99 -9.46
C THR A 15 2.45 0.05 -9.77
N LEU A 16 2.10 1.11 -10.51
CA LEU A 16 3.05 2.20 -10.80
C LEU A 16 3.55 2.89 -9.52
N LEU A 17 2.65 3.14 -8.56
CA LEU A 17 3.02 3.75 -7.29
C LEU A 17 3.92 2.84 -6.45
N GLU A 18 3.71 1.53 -6.48
CA GLU A 18 4.55 0.52 -5.84
C GLU A 18 5.96 0.49 -6.44
N GLU A 19 6.10 0.58 -7.77
CA GLU A 19 7.39 0.69 -8.46
C GLU A 19 8.16 1.95 -8.04
N LEU A 20 7.47 3.09 -7.96
CA LEU A 20 8.08 4.33 -7.47
C LEU A 20 8.53 4.21 -6.01
N ASN A 21 7.73 3.54 -5.17
CA ASN A 21 8.12 3.26 -3.79
C ASN A 21 9.34 2.34 -3.69
N ALA A 22 9.44 1.35 -4.57
CA ALA A 22 10.62 0.49 -4.69
C ALA A 22 11.87 1.29 -5.13
N GLY A 23 11.68 2.34 -5.95
CA GLY A 23 12.71 3.31 -6.31
C GLY A 23 13.19 4.25 -5.19
N GLY A 24 12.66 4.11 -3.97
CA GLY A 24 13.08 4.88 -2.79
C GLY A 24 12.18 6.07 -2.44
N ILE A 25 11.09 6.29 -3.18
CA ILE A 25 10.11 7.33 -2.85
C ILE A 25 9.25 6.85 -1.68
N THR A 26 9.05 7.66 -0.65
CA THR A 26 8.11 7.31 0.42
C THR A 26 6.67 7.56 -0.04
N LEU A 27 5.83 6.52 -0.01
CA LEU A 27 4.44 6.58 -0.43
C LEU A 27 3.51 6.38 0.78
N LEU A 28 2.54 7.29 0.96
CA LEU A 28 1.44 7.16 1.91
C LEU A 28 0.11 7.15 1.15
N VAL A 29 -0.66 6.09 1.31
CA VAL A 29 -1.97 5.93 0.65
C VAL A 29 -3.07 5.85 1.70
N VAL A 30 -4.14 6.64 1.51
CA VAL A 30 -5.36 6.57 2.32
C VAL A 30 -6.46 5.92 1.48
N THR A 31 -6.91 4.75 1.91
CA THR A 31 -7.91 3.94 1.21
C THR A 31 -8.85 3.26 2.19
N HIS A 32 -10.06 2.96 1.74
CA HIS A 32 -11.02 2.10 2.43
C HIS A 32 -11.05 0.68 1.84
N ASP A 33 -10.25 0.43 0.81
CA ASP A 33 -10.11 -0.86 0.15
C ASP A 33 -9.05 -1.70 0.89
N GLU A 34 -9.47 -2.83 1.46
CA GLU A 34 -8.60 -3.72 2.22
C GLU A 34 -7.54 -4.40 1.34
N ASP A 35 -7.85 -4.70 0.07
CA ASP A 35 -6.93 -5.34 -0.88
C ASP A 35 -5.77 -4.42 -1.23
N ILE A 36 -6.01 -3.11 -1.30
CA ILE A 36 -4.92 -2.12 -1.45
C ILE A 36 -4.11 -2.06 -0.16
N GLY A 37 -4.77 -2.05 0.99
CA GLY A 37 -4.10 -1.97 2.29
C GLY A 37 -3.18 -3.15 2.58
N THR A 38 -3.51 -4.37 2.13
CA THR A 38 -2.69 -5.58 2.33
C THR A 38 -1.37 -5.56 1.55
N ARG A 39 -1.29 -4.79 0.46
CA ARG A 39 -0.07 -4.65 -0.35
C ARG A 39 0.98 -3.74 0.28
N ALA A 40 0.59 -2.88 1.23
CA ALA A 40 1.50 -1.97 1.88
C ALA A 40 2.49 -2.68 2.83
N ARG A 41 3.74 -2.19 2.87
CA ARG A 41 4.77 -2.63 3.84
C ARG A 41 4.39 -2.33 5.28
N ARG A 42 3.66 -1.24 5.53
CA ARG A 42 3.10 -0.89 6.83
C ARG A 42 1.68 -0.42 6.66
N ARG A 43 0.77 -0.92 7.50
CA ARG A 43 -0.64 -0.55 7.50
C ARG A 43 -1.01 0.05 8.85
N LEU A 44 -1.65 1.21 8.81
CA LEU A 44 -2.20 1.88 9.99
C LEU A 44 -3.72 1.89 9.87
N HIS A 45 -4.40 1.37 10.88
CA HIS A 45 -5.86 1.50 10.99
C HIS A 45 -6.18 2.58 12.02
N MET A 46 -6.89 3.62 11.58
CA MET A 46 -7.25 4.76 12.40
C MET A 46 -8.74 4.73 12.75
N VAL A 47 -9.07 5.04 14.01
CA VAL A 47 -10.45 5.18 14.52
C VAL A 47 -10.48 6.44 15.37
N ASP A 48 -11.44 7.33 15.13
CA ASP A 48 -11.62 8.59 15.87
C ASP A 48 -10.33 9.42 16.02
N GLY A 49 -9.56 9.53 14.93
CA GLY A 49 -8.31 10.29 14.88
C GLY A 49 -7.12 9.64 15.61
N LYS A 50 -7.27 8.42 16.13
CA LYS A 50 -6.21 7.67 16.82
C LYS A 50 -5.81 6.44 16.01
N ILE A 51 -4.53 6.06 16.09
CA ILE A 51 -4.07 4.77 15.59
C ILE A 51 -4.64 3.69 16.50
N ASN A 52 -5.49 2.84 15.94
CA ASN A 52 -6.06 1.69 16.63
C ASN A 52 -5.23 0.42 16.39
N ARG A 53 -4.68 0.24 15.18
CA ARG A 53 -3.80 -0.89 14.85
C ARG A 53 -2.66 -0.46 13.92
N ASP A 54 -1.52 -1.11 14.07
CA ASP A 54 -0.32 -0.92 13.27
C ASP A 54 0.25 -2.30 12.91
N TRP A 55 0.36 -2.58 11.62
CA TRP A 55 0.96 -3.80 11.12
C TRP A 55 2.17 -3.47 10.26
N LEU A 56 3.27 -4.15 10.52
CA LEU A 56 4.41 -4.25 9.61
C LEU A 56 4.28 -5.55 8.84
N SER A 57 4.15 -5.47 7.51
CA SER A 57 4.33 -6.62 6.64
C SER A 57 5.83 -6.84 6.51
N GLU A 58 6.31 -8.04 6.82
CA GLU A 58 7.69 -8.40 6.52
C GLU A 58 7.92 -8.22 5.02
N SER A 59 8.94 -7.44 4.67
CA SER A 59 9.43 -7.38 3.30
C SER A 59 9.75 -8.81 2.90
N LYS A 60 9.14 -9.33 1.82
CA LYS A 60 9.75 -10.47 1.14
C LYS A 60 11.16 -10.01 0.77
N ASN A 61 12.14 -10.57 1.47
CA ASN A 61 13.53 -10.28 1.23
C ASN A 61 13.81 -10.80 -0.18
N ASP A 62 14.06 -9.92 -1.13
CA ASP A 62 14.47 -10.24 -2.51
C ASP A 62 15.92 -10.75 -2.54
N GLY A 63 16.25 -11.65 -1.61
CA GLY A 63 17.48 -12.41 -1.56
C GLY A 63 17.40 -13.59 -2.50
N GLY A 64 17.40 -13.30 -3.80
CA GLY A 64 17.57 -14.26 -4.89
C GLY A 64 18.83 -13.94 -5.68
N GLY A 65 19.98 -13.96 -5.00
CA GLY A 65 21.26 -14.04 -5.69
C GLY A 65 21.46 -15.46 -6.23
N SER A 66 21.50 -15.58 -7.55
CA SER A 66 22.38 -16.46 -8.34
C SER A 66 22.23 -16.10 -9.82
#